data_AF-A0A4C1YJV7-F1
#
_entry.id   AF-A0A4C1YJV7-F1
#
_cell.length_a   1.000
_cell.length_b   1.000
_cell.length_c   1.000
_cell.angle_alpha   90.00
_cell.angle_beta   90.00
_cell.angle_gamma   90.00
#
_symmetry.space_group_name_H-M   'P 1'
#
loop_
_entity.id
_entity.type
_entity.pdbx_description
1 polymer ?
#
loop_
_entity_poly.entity_id
_entity_poly.type
_entity_poly.pdbx_seq_one_letter_code
_entity_poly.pdbx_strand_id
1 'polypeptide(L)'
;MKLDELHDSNVKDEDVERLKGSSGEGRQCERLELDALWKSATSQSKHAARFLRLAMASIMDILKIKPFVEVSVGQLLWGYEDPLLKLAKDVVPKEQKLPYEEFGLLYGKNGTSQDVVTMWSGATDITRYGIIERYGYKDKLPHWLTDGCNSIAGSDGSIFPPHITKNTTLQVYDKDLCRLLPLR
;
A
#
# COMPACT_ATOMS: atom_id res chain seq x y z
N MET A 1 23.00 40.87 -2.81
CA MET A 1 22.09 41.01 -1.67
C MET A 1 20.72 40.46 -2.07
N LYS A 2 20.51 39.16 -1.85
CA LYS A 2 19.21 38.55 -1.54
C LYS A 2 19.53 37.19 -0.92
N LEU A 3 19.68 37.23 0.40
CA LEU A 3 19.83 36.12 1.32
C LEU A 3 18.42 35.90 1.87
N ASP A 4 17.59 35.13 1.16
CA ASP A 4 16.27 34.72 1.64
C ASP A 4 16.01 33.32 1.09
N GLU A 5 16.39 32.30 1.86
CA GLU A 5 15.79 30.95 1.96
C GLU A 5 16.78 29.98 2.63
N LEU A 6 17.02 30.18 3.93
CA LEU A 6 17.74 29.24 4.80
C LEU A 6 16.76 28.47 5.70
N HIS A 7 15.48 28.38 5.32
CA HIS A 7 14.40 28.06 6.26
C HIS A 7 13.71 26.70 6.08
N ASP A 8 14.08 25.88 5.10
CA ASP A 8 13.55 24.52 4.96
C ASP A 8 14.67 23.50 5.12
N SER A 9 14.97 23.12 6.37
CA SER A 9 15.99 22.12 6.69
C SER A 9 15.54 20.69 6.39
N ASN A 10 14.41 20.49 5.71
CA ASN A 10 13.84 19.16 5.49
C ASN A 10 14.16 18.67 4.07
N VAL A 11 14.44 17.37 3.95
CA VAL A 11 14.78 16.72 2.67
C VAL A 11 13.50 16.14 2.08
N LYS A 12 13.27 16.39 0.78
CA LYS A 12 12.19 15.77 0.01
C LYS A 12 12.79 14.69 -0.88
N ASP A 13 12.23 13.50 -0.82
CA ASP A 13 12.68 12.36 -1.60
C ASP A 13 11.51 11.74 -2.38
N GLU A 14 11.84 11.19 -3.55
CA GLU A 14 10.93 10.41 -4.40
C GLU A 14 11.43 8.96 -4.44
N ASP A 15 10.67 8.04 -3.85
CA ASP A 15 11.08 6.65 -3.74
C ASP A 15 11.01 5.94 -5.11
N VAL A 16 12.16 5.52 -5.63
CA VAL A 16 12.26 4.72 -6.87
C VAL A 16 12.57 3.26 -6.55
N GLU A 17 11.56 2.40 -6.65
CA GLU A 17 11.70 0.98 -6.38
C GLU A 17 11.64 0.18 -7.69
N ARG A 18 12.79 -0.36 -8.12
CA ARG A 18 12.87 -1.25 -9.29
C ARG A 18 13.00 -2.70 -8.86
N LEU A 19 11.91 -3.43 -9.03
CA LEU A 19 11.84 -4.85 -8.73
C LEU A 19 12.34 -5.68 -9.92
N LYS A 20 13.50 -6.32 -9.77
CA LYS A 20 14.03 -7.29 -10.74
C LYS A 20 13.70 -8.71 -10.30
N GLY A 21 13.00 -9.46 -11.15
CA GLY A 21 12.82 -10.89 -10.94
C GLY A 21 14.16 -11.62 -11.11
N SER A 22 14.68 -12.21 -10.04
CA SER A 22 15.74 -13.22 -10.17
C SER A 22 15.08 -14.56 -10.48
N SER A 23 15.52 -15.22 -11.54
CA SER A 23 15.05 -16.56 -11.91
C SER A 23 15.64 -17.57 -10.92
N GLY A 24 15.04 -17.66 -9.73
CA GLY A 24 15.22 -18.78 -8.83
C GLY A 24 14.49 -19.99 -9.40
N GLU A 25 15.15 -21.14 -9.40
CA GLU A 25 14.72 -22.38 -10.02
C GLU A 25 13.30 -22.79 -9.60
N GLY A 26 12.33 -22.63 -10.50
CA GLY A 26 10.93 -22.90 -10.23
C GLY A 26 10.10 -22.75 -11.48
N ARG A 27 9.74 -23.89 -12.08
CA ARG A 27 8.79 -24.01 -13.18
C ARG A 27 7.56 -23.13 -12.94
N GLN A 28 6.97 -22.65 -14.03
CA GLN A 28 5.68 -21.96 -14.05
C GLN A 28 4.58 -22.91 -13.55
N CYS A 29 4.51 -23.12 -12.23
CA CYS A 29 3.42 -23.81 -11.59
C CYS A 29 2.26 -22.83 -11.57
N GLU A 30 1.27 -23.08 -12.41
CA GLU A 30 -0.08 -22.58 -12.20
C GLU A 30 -0.50 -23.05 -10.81
N ARG A 31 -0.73 -22.11 -9.90
CA ARG A 31 -1.19 -22.39 -8.56
C ARG A 31 -2.63 -21.90 -8.46
N LEU A 32 -3.50 -22.77 -7.95
CA LEU A 32 -4.83 -22.37 -7.52
C LEU A 32 -4.70 -21.50 -6.28
N GLU A 33 -4.94 -20.22 -6.45
CA GLU A 33 -4.99 -19.24 -5.36
C GLU A 33 -6.44 -18.80 -5.14
N LEU A 34 -6.77 -18.50 -3.89
CA LEU A 34 -8.04 -17.86 -3.58
C LEU A 34 -8.03 -16.46 -4.17
N ASP A 35 -9.01 -16.17 -5.03
CA ASP A 35 -9.13 -14.86 -5.63
C ASP A 35 -9.38 -13.79 -4.55
N ALA A 36 -8.49 -12.81 -4.52
CA ALA A 36 -8.52 -11.71 -3.57
C ALA A 36 -9.69 -10.75 -3.85
N LEU A 37 -10.14 -10.62 -5.10
CA LEU A 37 -11.31 -9.83 -5.46
C LEU A 37 -12.59 -10.49 -4.96
N TRP A 38 -12.75 -11.80 -5.19
CA TRP A 38 -13.82 -12.59 -4.59
C TRP A 38 -13.87 -12.45 -3.06
N LYS A 39 -12.73 -12.59 -2.38
CA LYS A 39 -12.63 -12.42 -0.92
C LYS A 39 -13.04 -11.01 -0.49
N SER A 40 -12.56 -9.98 -1.18
CA SER A 40 -12.88 -8.59 -0.89
C SER A 40 -14.36 -8.30 -1.08
N ALA A 41 -14.95 -8.75 -2.19
CA ALA A 41 -16.37 -8.59 -2.50
C ALA A 41 -17.26 -9.31 -1.48
N THR A 42 -16.93 -10.55 -1.12
CA THR A 42 -17.66 -11.30 -0.10
C THR A 42 -17.48 -10.72 1.31
N SER A 43 -16.33 -10.12 1.62
CA SER A 43 -16.11 -9.42 2.88
C SER A 43 -16.97 -8.16 2.98
N GLN A 44 -16.98 -7.32 1.95
CA GLN A 44 -17.78 -6.09 1.92
C GLN A 44 -19.29 -6.39 2.00
N SER A 45 -19.76 -7.44 1.30
CA SER A 45 -21.17 -7.81 1.29
C SER A 45 -21.71 -8.30 2.65
N LYS A 46 -20.84 -8.74 3.58
CA LYS A 46 -21.23 -9.10 4.95
C LYS A 46 -21.80 -7.92 5.72
N HIS A 47 -21.33 -6.71 5.43
CA HIS A 47 -21.76 -5.48 6.11
C HIS A 47 -22.92 -4.77 5.39
N ALA A 48 -23.32 -5.26 4.21
CA ALA A 48 -24.41 -4.69 3.43
C ALA A 48 -25.80 -5.15 3.90
N ALA A 49 -26.84 -4.44 3.45
CA ALA A 49 -28.22 -4.83 3.69
C ALA A 49 -28.52 -6.24 3.17
N ARG A 50 -29.41 -6.98 3.86
CA ARG A 50 -29.71 -8.40 3.55
C ARG A 50 -30.11 -8.63 2.10
N PHE A 51 -30.86 -7.69 1.50
CA PHE A 51 -31.27 -7.79 0.09
C PHE A 51 -30.05 -7.72 -0.85
N LEU A 52 -29.09 -6.83 -0.58
CA LEU A 52 -27.90 -6.67 -1.41
C LEU A 52 -26.99 -7.89 -1.32
N ARG A 53 -26.88 -8.48 -0.12
CA ARG A 53 -26.14 -9.74 0.09
C ARG A 53 -26.73 -10.90 -0.71
N LEU A 54 -28.06 -11.01 -0.76
CA LEU A 54 -28.76 -12.04 -1.56
C LEU A 54 -28.61 -11.78 -3.07
N ALA A 55 -28.71 -10.52 -3.50
CA ALA A 55 -28.48 -10.14 -4.89
C ALA A 55 -27.05 -10.48 -5.33
N MET A 56 -26.04 -10.11 -4.53
CA MET A 56 -24.64 -10.47 -4.80
C MET A 56 -24.44 -11.97 -4.86
N ALA A 57 -24.98 -12.74 -3.91
CA ALA A 57 -24.89 -14.21 -3.93
C ALA A 57 -25.51 -14.81 -5.21
N SER A 58 -26.65 -14.27 -5.66
CA SER A 58 -27.32 -14.72 -6.88
C SER A 58 -26.52 -14.40 -8.14
N ILE A 59 -25.97 -13.18 -8.23
CA ILE A 59 -25.14 -12.76 -9.36
C ILE A 59 -23.86 -13.60 -9.45
N MET A 60 -23.22 -13.86 -8.32
CA MET A 60 -22.02 -14.68 -8.25
C MET A 60 -22.24 -16.12 -8.74
N ASP A 61 -23.40 -16.69 -8.42
CA ASP A 61 -23.80 -18.03 -8.88
C ASP A 61 -24.17 -18.03 -10.37
N ILE A 62 -24.96 -17.06 -10.84
CA ILE A 62 -25.35 -16.92 -12.25
C ILE A 62 -24.13 -16.75 -13.17
N LEU A 63 -23.19 -15.91 -12.78
CA LEU A 63 -21.97 -15.64 -13.56
C LEU A 63 -20.88 -16.71 -13.35
N LYS A 64 -21.15 -17.75 -12.56
CA LYS A 64 -20.24 -18.87 -12.26
C LYS A 64 -18.84 -18.39 -11.84
N ILE A 65 -18.80 -17.30 -11.06
CA ILE A 65 -17.55 -16.76 -10.57
C ILE A 65 -16.97 -17.74 -9.56
N LYS A 66 -15.74 -18.20 -9.81
CA LYS A 66 -15.07 -19.18 -8.95
C LYS A 66 -14.30 -18.45 -7.84
N PRO A 67 -14.27 -19.00 -6.62
CA PRO A 67 -13.46 -18.45 -5.53
C PRO A 67 -11.95 -18.71 -5.70
N PHE A 68 -11.57 -19.63 -6.60
CA PHE A 68 -10.19 -19.95 -6.90
C PHE A 68 -9.89 -19.66 -8.37
N VAL A 69 -8.72 -19.08 -8.63
CA VAL A 69 -8.21 -18.77 -9.95
C VAL A 69 -6.86 -19.46 -10.17
N GLU A 70 -6.62 -19.94 -11.39
CA GLU A 70 -5.35 -20.51 -11.81
C GLU A 70 -4.53 -19.40 -12.47
N VAL A 71 -3.49 -18.94 -11.79
CA VAL A 71 -2.60 -17.90 -12.29
C VAL A 71 -1.14 -18.27 -12.05
N SER A 72 -0.27 -17.76 -12.92
CA SER A 72 1.18 -17.84 -12.68
C SER A 72 1.61 -16.81 -11.63
N VAL A 73 2.75 -17.07 -10.97
CA VAL A 73 3.32 -16.14 -9.98
C VAL A 73 3.56 -14.74 -10.57
N GLY A 74 4.03 -14.68 -11.83
CA GLY A 74 4.23 -13.40 -12.53
C GLY A 74 2.93 -12.62 -12.71
N GLN A 75 1.85 -13.29 -13.10
CA GLN A 75 0.52 -12.69 -13.25
C GLN A 75 -0.05 -12.22 -11.91
N LEU A 76 0.06 -13.03 -10.85
CA LEU A 76 -0.43 -12.65 -9.52
C LEU A 76 0.28 -11.42 -8.95
N LEU A 77 1.59 -11.30 -9.20
CA LEU A 77 2.38 -10.17 -8.71
C LEU A 77 2.17 -8.91 -9.57
N TRP A 78 2.27 -9.04 -10.89
CA TRP A 78 2.37 -7.89 -11.80
C TRP A 78 1.06 -7.45 -12.42
N GLY A 79 0.06 -8.33 -12.49
CA GLY A 79 -1.22 -8.02 -13.14
C GLY A 79 -1.79 -9.23 -13.88
N TYR A 80 -3.08 -9.46 -13.69
CA TYR A 80 -3.91 -10.27 -14.58
C TYR A 80 -5.33 -9.69 -14.68
N GLU A 81 -6.01 -10.00 -15.77
CA GLU A 81 -7.40 -9.61 -15.96
C GLU A 81 -8.34 -10.55 -15.18
N ASP A 82 -9.04 -10.01 -14.19
CA ASP A 82 -10.02 -10.76 -13.44
C ASP A 82 -11.47 -10.53 -13.96
N PRO A 83 -12.27 -11.58 -14.17
CA PRO A 83 -13.67 -11.44 -14.60
C PRO A 83 -14.52 -10.59 -13.63
N LEU A 84 -14.30 -10.67 -12.32
CA LEU A 84 -14.98 -9.82 -11.34
C LEU A 84 -14.59 -8.35 -11.49
N LEU A 85 -13.33 -8.06 -11.80
CA LEU A 85 -12.88 -6.69 -12.01
C LEU A 85 -13.57 -6.06 -13.23
N LYS A 86 -13.74 -6.83 -14.31
CA LYS A 86 -14.50 -6.39 -15.50
C LYS A 86 -15.96 -6.11 -15.15
N LEU A 87 -16.62 -7.03 -14.45
CA LEU A 87 -18.01 -6.85 -14.03
C LEU A 87 -18.18 -5.65 -13.09
N ALA A 88 -17.24 -5.44 -12.15
CA ALA A 88 -17.28 -4.31 -11.25
C ALA A 88 -17.22 -2.97 -12.01
N LYS A 89 -16.42 -2.86 -13.08
CA LYS A 89 -16.33 -1.63 -13.89
C LYS A 89 -17.63 -1.28 -14.61
N ASP A 90 -18.39 -2.29 -15.02
CA ASP A 90 -19.64 -2.12 -15.74
C ASP A 90 -20.81 -1.81 -14.80
N VAL A 91 -20.79 -2.37 -13.58
CA VAL A 91 -21.92 -2.29 -12.64
C VAL A 91 -21.74 -1.19 -11.59
N VAL A 92 -20.51 -0.85 -11.18
CA VAL A 92 -20.25 0.08 -10.08
C VAL A 92 -20.32 1.55 -10.57
N PRO A 93 -20.97 2.46 -9.81
CA PRO A 93 -21.03 3.89 -10.12
C PRO A 93 -19.64 4.51 -10.29
N LYS A 94 -19.55 5.59 -11.10
CA LYS A 94 -18.28 6.24 -11.47
C LYS A 94 -17.45 6.67 -10.25
N GLU A 95 -18.10 7.01 -9.14
CA GLU A 95 -17.51 7.47 -7.89
C GLU A 95 -16.82 6.35 -7.10
N GLN A 96 -17.14 5.08 -7.39
CA GLN A 96 -16.56 3.89 -6.76
C GLN A 96 -15.80 3.01 -7.77
N LYS A 97 -15.59 3.48 -9.01
CA LYS A 97 -14.82 2.74 -9.99
C LYS A 97 -13.38 2.58 -9.53
N LEU A 98 -12.91 1.34 -9.56
CA LEU A 98 -11.52 1.02 -9.32
C LEU A 98 -10.68 1.62 -10.47
N PRO A 99 -9.63 2.40 -10.19
CA PRO A 99 -8.80 3.04 -11.22
C PRO A 99 -7.83 2.07 -11.91
N TYR A 100 -7.95 0.76 -11.67
CA TYR A 100 -7.00 -0.25 -12.12
C TYR A 100 -7.56 -1.10 -13.26
N GLU A 101 -6.73 -1.37 -14.27
CA GLU A 101 -7.11 -2.18 -15.43
C GLU A 101 -7.09 -3.67 -15.09
N GLU A 102 -6.05 -4.09 -14.37
CA GLU A 102 -5.76 -5.46 -13.97
C GLU A 102 -5.66 -5.56 -12.45
N PHE A 103 -5.69 -6.79 -11.93
CA PHE A 103 -5.43 -7.08 -10.53
C PHE A 103 -4.04 -7.69 -10.37
N GLY A 104 -3.24 -7.14 -9.48
CA GLY A 104 -1.93 -7.69 -9.10
C GLY A 104 -1.49 -7.14 -7.74
N LEU A 105 -0.77 -7.94 -6.96
CA LEU A 105 -0.34 -7.55 -5.61
C LEU A 105 0.64 -6.38 -5.61
N LEU A 106 1.49 -6.30 -6.64
CA LEU A 106 2.48 -5.24 -6.84
C LEU A 106 2.20 -4.47 -8.14
N TYR A 107 0.94 -4.45 -8.58
CA TYR A 107 0.52 -3.74 -9.79
C TYR A 107 0.91 -2.25 -9.70
N GLY A 108 1.59 -1.74 -10.73
CA GLY A 108 2.01 -0.34 -10.79
C GLY A 108 3.15 0.06 -9.84
N LYS A 109 3.73 -0.87 -9.07
CA LYS A 109 4.86 -0.57 -8.15
C LYS A 109 6.25 -0.65 -8.79
N ASN A 110 6.35 -0.96 -10.07
CA ASN A 110 7.63 -1.03 -10.77
C ASN A 110 8.02 0.36 -11.28
N GLY A 111 8.81 1.11 -10.51
CA GLY A 111 9.28 2.44 -10.89
C GLY A 111 9.27 3.46 -9.75
N THR A 112 9.16 4.73 -10.12
CA THR A 112 9.10 5.87 -9.19
C THR A 112 7.69 6.03 -8.63
N SER A 113 7.58 6.08 -7.30
CA SER A 113 6.33 6.46 -6.64
C SER A 113 6.00 7.92 -6.93
N GLN A 114 4.70 8.25 -7.05
CA GLN A 114 4.25 9.64 -7.17
C GLN A 114 4.23 10.37 -5.82
N ASP A 115 4.35 9.62 -4.72
CA ASP A 115 4.32 10.18 -3.38
C ASP A 115 5.66 10.80 -3.01
N VAL A 116 5.62 12.06 -2.58
CA VAL A 116 6.78 12.76 -2.04
C VAL A 116 6.87 12.52 -0.55
N VAL A 117 8.04 12.08 -0.09
CA VAL A 117 8.35 11.88 1.33
C VAL A 117 9.22 13.04 1.81
N THR A 118 8.78 13.74 2.85
CA THR A 118 9.57 14.77 3.51
C THR A 118 10.10 14.22 4.82
N MET A 119 11.42 14.28 5.00
CA MET A 119 12.13 13.79 6.18
C MET A 119 13.02 14.86 6.82
N TRP A 120 13.25 14.72 8.12
CA TRP A 120 14.13 15.61 8.87
C TRP A 120 15.61 15.34 8.54
N SER A 121 16.32 16.36 8.07
CA SER A 121 17.77 16.26 7.78
C SER A 121 18.65 16.20 9.03
N GLY A 122 18.09 16.46 10.21
CA GLY A 122 18.84 16.56 11.46
C GLY A 122 19.68 17.83 11.62
N ALA A 123 19.61 18.79 10.69
CA ALA A 123 20.37 20.04 10.76
C ALA A 123 19.98 20.92 11.98
N THR A 124 18.70 20.89 12.38
CA THR A 124 18.18 21.60 13.55
C THR A 124 18.24 20.76 14.82
N ASP A 125 17.88 19.48 14.72
CA ASP A 125 17.86 18.53 15.82
C ASP A 125 18.28 17.14 15.31
N ILE A 126 19.47 16.71 15.71
CA ILE A 126 20.04 15.43 15.29
C ILE A 126 19.22 14.23 15.79
N THR A 127 18.42 14.39 16.84
CA THR A 127 17.58 13.30 17.38
C THR A 127 16.41 12.95 16.46
N ARG A 128 16.07 13.82 15.50
CA ARG A 128 15.02 13.60 14.50
C ARG A 128 15.57 13.15 13.16
N TYR A 129 16.87 12.96 13.03
CA TYR A 129 17.50 12.60 11.77
C TYR A 129 16.86 11.35 11.14
N GLY A 130 16.44 11.46 9.87
CA GLY A 130 15.82 10.35 9.13
C GLY A 130 14.39 10.01 9.55
N ILE A 131 13.76 10.82 10.40
CA ILE A 131 12.34 10.66 10.75
C ILE A 131 11.48 11.34 9.69
N ILE A 132 10.41 10.65 9.26
CA ILE A 132 9.44 11.17 8.29
C ILE A 132 8.56 12.22 8.96
N GLU A 133 8.47 13.38 8.32
CA GLU A 133 7.60 14.48 8.71
C GLU A 133 6.28 14.45 7.95
N ARG A 134 6.35 14.26 6.62
CA ARG A 134 5.18 14.27 5.74
C ARG A 134 5.29 13.18 4.69
N TYR A 135 4.17 12.54 4.41
CA TYR A 135 4.02 11.57 3.32
C TYR A 135 2.88 12.02 2.43
N GLY A 136 3.13 12.25 1.14
CA GLY A 136 2.09 12.68 0.19
C GLY A 136 1.37 13.96 0.64
N TYR A 137 2.14 14.93 1.14
CA TYR A 137 1.66 16.21 1.72
C TYR A 137 0.84 16.10 3.02
N LYS A 138 0.71 14.91 3.63
CA LYS A 138 0.01 14.70 4.90
C LYS A 138 1.00 14.41 6.03
N ASP A 139 0.69 14.91 7.22
CA ASP A 139 1.45 14.71 8.47
C ASP A 139 0.86 13.58 9.35
N LYS A 140 -0.36 13.14 9.03
CA LYS A 140 -1.05 12.02 9.69
C LYS A 140 -1.85 11.19 8.68
N LEU A 141 -2.01 9.91 8.97
CA LEU A 141 -2.88 9.01 8.22
C LEU A 141 -4.35 9.25 8.57
N PRO A 142 -5.29 9.10 7.61
CA PRO A 142 -6.72 9.19 7.88
C PRO A 142 -7.37 7.84 8.18
N HIS A 143 -6.59 6.76 8.28
CA HIS A 143 -7.11 5.38 8.21
C HIS A 143 -7.49 4.79 9.56
N TRP A 144 -6.81 5.17 10.64
CA TRP A 144 -7.00 4.59 11.96
C TRP A 144 -7.91 5.45 12.83
N LEU A 145 -8.61 4.81 13.76
CA LEU A 145 -9.55 5.47 14.66
C LEU A 145 -8.89 6.43 15.67
N THR A 146 -7.62 6.19 16.01
CA THR A 146 -6.90 6.94 17.04
C THR A 146 -5.75 7.73 16.44
N ASP A 147 -5.57 8.96 16.94
CA ASP A 147 -4.48 9.86 16.50
C ASP A 147 -3.09 9.25 16.65
N GLY A 148 -2.86 8.43 17.69
CA GLY A 148 -1.58 7.76 17.88
C GLY A 148 -1.25 6.75 16.78
N CYS A 149 -2.24 6.01 16.28
CA CYS A 149 -2.05 5.06 15.18
C CYS A 149 -1.95 5.76 13.82
N ASN A 150 -2.43 6.99 13.72
CA ASN A 150 -2.32 7.82 12.53
C ASN A 150 -0.98 8.55 12.41
N SER A 151 -0.10 8.45 13.42
CA SER A 151 1.23 9.03 13.35
C SER A 151 2.07 8.35 12.26
N ILE A 152 2.84 9.14 11.53
CA ILE A 152 3.86 8.70 10.57
C ILE A 152 5.28 9.03 11.05
N ALA A 153 5.42 9.52 12.29
CA ALA A 153 6.69 9.92 12.87
C ALA A 153 7.55 8.69 13.21
N GLY A 154 8.20 8.16 12.18
CA GLY A 154 9.16 7.07 12.23
C GLY A 154 10.13 7.16 11.06
N SER A 155 11.15 6.33 11.09
CA SER A 155 12.07 6.15 9.98
C SER A 155 11.45 5.19 8.95
N ASP A 156 11.48 5.49 7.66
CA ASP A 156 12.43 4.76 6.85
C ASP A 156 12.58 3.23 6.94
N GLY A 157 13.35 2.83 7.95
CA GLY A 157 14.03 1.54 8.03
C GLY A 157 15.48 1.59 7.52
N SER A 158 15.84 2.55 6.66
CA SER A 158 17.19 2.68 6.10
C SER A 158 18.12 3.44 7.02
N ILE A 159 17.62 4.49 7.69
CA ILE A 159 18.43 5.40 8.52
C ILE A 159 17.74 5.66 9.86
N PHE A 160 18.50 5.69 10.96
CA PHE A 160 17.97 6.02 12.29
C PHE A 160 18.77 7.15 12.94
N PRO A 161 18.17 7.88 13.90
CA PRO A 161 18.89 8.87 14.69
C PRO A 161 20.11 8.28 15.42
N PRO A 162 21.21 9.04 15.61
CA PRO A 162 22.38 8.55 16.33
C PRO A 162 22.10 8.41 17.84
N HIS A 163 22.98 7.67 18.54
CA HIS A 163 22.90 7.37 20.00
C HIS A 163 21.77 6.41 20.41
N ILE A 164 21.46 5.42 19.56
CA ILE A 164 20.49 4.36 19.88
C ILE A 164 21.06 3.46 20.99
N THR A 165 20.23 3.18 21.99
CA THR A 165 20.55 2.23 23.06
C THR A 165 19.68 0.99 22.95
N LYS A 166 20.06 -0.11 23.63
CA LYS A 166 19.26 -1.35 23.65
C LYS A 166 17.86 -1.20 24.25
N ASN A 167 17.61 -0.12 24.99
CA ASN A 167 16.31 0.15 25.61
C ASN A 167 15.43 1.07 24.73
N THR A 168 15.95 1.57 23.61
CA THR A 168 15.25 2.48 22.72
C THR A 168 14.36 1.70 21.77
N THR A 169 13.07 2.02 21.72
CA THR A 169 12.15 1.47 20.70
C THR A 169 12.31 2.28 19.42
N LEU A 170 12.68 1.62 18.32
CA LEU A 170 12.79 2.24 17.00
C LEU A 170 11.45 2.20 16.30
N GLN A 171 10.97 3.35 15.84
CA GLN A 171 9.72 3.43 15.08
C GLN A 171 10.05 3.40 13.60
N VAL A 172 9.54 2.38 12.90
CA VAL A 172 9.68 2.25 11.45
C VAL A 172 8.33 2.53 10.79
N TYR A 173 8.29 3.45 9.83
CA TYR A 173 7.11 3.68 9.02
C TYR A 173 7.23 2.88 7.72
N ASP A 174 6.25 2.02 7.46
CA ASP A 174 6.19 1.25 6.24
C ASP A 174 4.98 1.71 5.42
N LYS A 175 5.25 2.20 4.21
CA LYS A 175 4.23 2.71 3.27
C LYS A 175 3.25 1.62 2.81
N ASP A 176 3.70 0.37 2.74
CA ASP A 176 2.89 -0.76 2.27
C ASP A 176 2.00 -1.31 3.39
N LEU A 177 2.42 -1.16 4.65
CA LEU A 177 1.62 -1.51 5.83
C LEU A 177 0.72 -0.37 6.34
N CYS A 178 0.92 0.85 5.84
CA CYS A 178 0.16 2.04 6.21
C CYS A 178 0.14 2.30 7.73
N ARG A 179 1.24 2.02 8.43
CA ARG A 179 1.35 2.19 9.89
C ARG A 179 2.79 2.23 10.38
N LEU A 180 2.98 2.75 11.58
CA LEU A 180 4.22 2.61 12.33
C LEU A 180 4.35 1.21 12.95
N LEU A 181 5.56 0.68 12.88
CA LEU A 181 6.02 -0.56 13.50
C LEU A 181 7.06 -0.26 14.57
N PRO A 182 6.76 -0.54 15.85
CA PRO A 182 7.75 -0.45 16.91
C PRO A 182 8.67 -1.68 16.89
N LEU A 183 9.96 -1.45 16.71
CA LEU A 183 11.03 -2.44 16.85
C LEU A 183 11.67 -2.27 18.23
N ARG A 184 11.79 -3.37 18.99
CA ARG A 184 12.41 -3.42 20.32
C ARG A 184 13.55 -4.41 20.36
#